data_AF-A0A2S2PU35-F1
#
_entry.id   AF-A0A2S2PU35-F1
#
_cell.length_a   1.000
_cell.length_b   1.000
_cell.length_c   1.000
_cell.angle_alpha   90.00
_cell.angle_beta   90.00
_cell.angle_gamma   90.00
#
_symmetry.space_group_name_H-M   'P 1'
#
loop_
_entity.id
_entity.type
_entity.pdbx_description
1 polymer ?
#
loop_
_entity_poly.entity_id
_entity_poly.type
_entity_poly.pdbx_seq_one_letter_code
_entity_poly.pdbx_strand_id
1 'polypeptide(L)'
;MVDKLDKYIDSYSKEWYQAFLLLLMAGTPGIFNAIQISSYVFLVDKPSYWCDIPVLKAAGWNDQMVLNVSTPRQNYSSDKIEECSYYDRNYSIFAKNGYNWSMSNLETATSKSCQYYRYSNTESVIPEWDLVCDNVAKKSNIQAAMAFGKFIGGLLFGSISDIYGRKFAFNLAALIYM
;
A
#
# COMPACT_ATOMS: atom_id res chain seq x y z
N MET A 1 -20.15 5.38 59.84
CA MET A 1 -19.44 4.30 59.13
C MET A 1 -19.50 4.46 57.62
N VAL A 2 -20.65 4.90 57.07
CA VAL A 2 -20.86 5.16 55.63
C VAL A 2 -19.89 6.22 55.08
N ASP A 3 -19.70 7.36 55.76
CA ASP A 3 -18.81 8.44 55.28
C ASP A 3 -17.32 8.06 55.11
N LYS A 4 -16.84 7.05 55.85
CA LYS A 4 -15.47 6.54 55.71
C LYS A 4 -15.32 5.60 54.52
N LEU A 5 -16.39 4.87 54.17
CA LEU A 5 -16.41 3.95 53.04
C LEU A 5 -16.48 4.73 51.73
N ASP A 6 -17.34 5.75 51.65
CA ASP A 6 -17.46 6.60 50.46
C ASP A 6 -16.16 7.34 50.15
N LYS A 7 -15.46 7.85 51.18
CA LYS A 7 -14.11 8.44 51.00
C LYS A 7 -13.09 7.43 50.47
N TYR A 8 -13.18 6.17 50.87
CA TYR A 8 -12.27 5.12 50.40
C TYR A 8 -12.56 4.74 48.94
N ILE A 9 -13.84 4.63 48.57
CA ILE A 9 -14.28 4.35 47.20
C ILE A 9 -13.86 5.48 46.25
N ASP A 10 -14.04 6.74 46.67
CA ASP A 10 -13.69 7.91 45.85
C ASP A 10 -12.17 8.05 45.67
N SER A 11 -11.38 7.76 46.72
CA SER A 11 -9.92 7.69 46.62
C SER A 11 -9.45 6.58 45.67
N TYR A 12 -10.04 5.38 45.78
CA TYR A 12 -9.68 4.23 44.95
C TYR A 12 -10.08 4.43 43.47
N SER A 13 -11.27 5.01 43.24
CA SER A 13 -11.75 5.41 41.90
C SER A 13 -10.80 6.40 41.24
N LYS A 14 -10.32 7.39 41.98
CA LYS A 14 -9.38 8.41 41.49
C LYS A 14 -8.02 7.83 41.14
N GLU A 15 -7.48 6.91 41.93
CA GLU A 15 -6.23 6.22 41.62
C GLU A 15 -6.36 5.28 40.42
N TRP A 16 -7.47 4.53 40.32
CA TRP A 16 -7.74 3.68 39.17
C TRP A 16 -7.92 4.49 37.88
N TYR A 17 -8.60 5.63 37.96
CA TYR A 17 -8.76 6.56 36.84
C TYR A 17 -7.42 7.16 36.40
N GLN A 18 -6.55 7.54 37.35
CA GLN A 18 -5.19 8.00 37.04
C GLN A 18 -4.33 6.90 36.41
N ALA A 19 -4.41 5.67 36.92
CA ALA A 19 -3.73 4.52 36.34
C ALA A 19 -4.23 4.20 34.92
N PHE A 20 -5.54 4.28 34.70
CA PHE A 20 -6.16 4.08 33.39
C PHE A 20 -5.75 5.18 32.39
N LEU A 21 -5.73 6.44 32.80
CA LEU A 21 -5.25 7.55 31.97
C LEU A 21 -3.77 7.41 31.62
N LEU A 22 -2.93 7.02 32.58
CA LEU A 22 -1.52 6.75 32.35
C LEU A 22 -1.31 5.57 31.39
N LEU A 23 -2.11 4.51 31.51
CA LEU A 23 -2.12 3.38 30.58
C LEU A 23 -2.51 3.83 29.17
N LEU A 24 -3.51 4.69 29.03
CA LEU A 24 -3.93 5.24 27.74
C LEU A 24 -2.83 6.10 27.11
N MET A 25 -2.24 7.04 27.86
CA MET A 25 -1.14 7.88 27.36
C MET A 25 0.14 7.08 27.05
N ALA A 26 0.43 6.03 27.83
CA ALA A 26 1.58 5.16 27.60
C ALA A 26 1.35 4.18 26.45
N GLY A 27 0.11 3.71 26.27
CA GLY A 27 -0.26 2.70 25.30
C GLY A 27 -0.50 3.24 23.89
N THR A 28 -1.02 4.46 23.74
CA THR A 28 -1.37 5.02 22.43
C THR A 28 -0.21 5.03 21.43
N PRO A 29 1.02 5.49 21.75
CA PRO A 29 2.10 5.53 20.76
C PRO A 29 2.51 4.12 20.29
N GLY A 30 2.43 3.13 21.19
CA GLY A 30 2.71 1.74 20.87
C GLY A 30 1.68 1.15 19.90
N ILE A 31 0.39 1.40 20.14
CA ILE A 31 -0.70 0.94 19.28
C ILE A 31 -0.59 1.54 17.88
N PHE A 32 -0.38 2.85 17.77
CA PHE A 32 -0.27 3.50 16.47
C PHE A 32 0.97 3.05 15.68
N ASN A 33 2.11 2.85 16.35
CA ASN A 33 3.29 2.31 15.68
C ASN A 33 3.04 0.87 15.17
N ALA A 34 2.29 0.05 15.93
CA ALA A 34 1.88 -1.27 15.48
C ALA A 34 0.97 -1.22 14.25
N ILE A 35 -0.01 -0.30 14.22
CA ILE A 35 -0.90 -0.08 13.06
C ILE A 35 -0.09 0.39 11.84
N GLN A 36 0.90 1.28 12.04
CA GLN A 36 1.76 1.72 10.95
C GLN A 36 2.59 0.56 10.36
N ILE A 37 3.11 -0.33 11.20
CA ILE A 37 3.90 -1.47 10.72
C ILE A 37 3.01 -2.49 10.01
N SER A 38 1.79 -2.71 10.50
CA SER A 38 0.85 -3.65 9.86
C SER A 38 0.36 -3.17 8.49
N SER A 39 0.32 -1.85 8.24
CA SER A 39 -0.08 -1.31 6.94
C SER A 39 0.84 -1.80 5.80
N TYR A 40 2.10 -2.11 6.08
CA TYR A 40 3.04 -2.63 5.09
C TYR A 40 2.61 -3.99 4.53
N VAL A 41 1.92 -4.82 5.31
CA VAL A 41 1.47 -6.16 4.86
C VAL A 41 0.54 -6.06 3.65
N PHE A 42 -0.31 -5.04 3.59
CA PHE A 42 -1.23 -4.79 2.48
C PHE A 42 -0.52 -4.31 1.19
N LEU A 43 0.73 -3.87 1.28
CA LEU A 43 1.54 -3.48 0.12
C LEU A 43 2.33 -4.65 -0.48
N VAL A 44 2.48 -5.75 0.27
CA VAL A 44 3.26 -6.93 -0.11
C VAL A 44 2.45 -7.86 -1.00
N ASP A 45 1.16 -8.06 -0.70
CA ASP A 45 0.33 -8.97 -1.49
C ASP A 45 0.03 -8.38 -2.87
N LYS A 46 0.68 -8.92 -3.90
CA LYS A 46 0.58 -8.47 -5.29
C LYS A 46 -0.40 -9.37 -6.04
N PRO A 47 -1.59 -8.88 -6.43
CA PRO A 47 -2.47 -9.65 -7.30
C PRO A 47 -1.86 -9.79 -8.70
N SER A 48 -2.26 -10.83 -9.43
CA SER A 48 -1.93 -10.95 -10.85
C SER A 48 -2.55 -9.79 -11.63
N TYR A 49 -1.76 -9.17 -12.49
CA TYR A 49 -2.17 -8.03 -13.31
C TYR A 49 -1.63 -8.15 -14.72
N TRP A 50 -2.28 -7.42 -15.62
CA TRP A 50 -1.90 -7.35 -17.03
C TRP A 50 -2.26 -6.00 -17.62
N CYS A 51 -1.82 -5.75 -18.84
CA CYS A 51 -2.01 -4.48 -19.51
C CYS A 51 -3.42 -4.35 -20.09
N ASP A 52 -4.11 -3.26 -19.76
CA ASP A 52 -5.43 -2.98 -20.30
C ASP A 52 -5.32 -2.28 -21.65
N ILE A 53 -6.07 -2.78 -22.63
CA ILE A 53 -6.09 -2.25 -23.99
C ILE A 53 -7.54 -1.83 -24.29
N PRO A 54 -7.87 -0.54 -24.14
CA PRO A 54 -9.25 -0.08 -24.21
C PRO A 54 -9.89 -0.35 -25.57
N VAL A 55 -9.08 -0.37 -26.65
CA VAL A 55 -9.54 -0.65 -28.01
C VAL A 55 -10.09 -2.07 -28.16
N LEU A 56 -9.41 -3.06 -27.57
CA LEU A 56 -9.87 -4.45 -27.62
C LEU A 56 -11.04 -4.68 -26.66
N LYS A 57 -11.05 -3.98 -25.52
CA LYS A 57 -12.15 -4.08 -24.55
C LYS A 57 -13.44 -3.48 -25.10
N ALA A 58 -13.37 -2.34 -25.78
CA ALA A 58 -14.50 -1.73 -26.46
C ALA A 58 -15.07 -2.64 -27.57
N ALA A 59 -14.25 -3.51 -28.14
CA ALA A 59 -14.67 -4.53 -29.10
C ALA A 59 -15.27 -5.80 -28.45
N GLY A 60 -15.40 -5.84 -27.13
CA GLY A 60 -16.02 -6.95 -26.39
C GLY A 60 -15.11 -8.16 -26.17
N TRP A 61 -13.79 -8.00 -26.24
CA TRP A 61 -12.86 -9.11 -26.05
C TRP A 61 -12.73 -9.52 -24.58
N ASN A 62 -12.51 -10.83 -24.37
CA ASN A 62 -12.23 -11.38 -23.05
C ASN A 62 -10.77 -11.12 -22.64
N ASP A 63 -10.49 -11.06 -21.35
CA ASP A 63 -9.16 -10.70 -20.84
C ASP A 63 -8.10 -11.74 -21.24
N GLN A 64 -8.47 -13.02 -21.30
CA GLN A 64 -7.58 -14.08 -21.82
C GLN A 64 -7.26 -13.94 -23.32
N MET A 65 -8.22 -13.46 -24.12
CA MET A 65 -8.01 -13.21 -25.54
C MET A 65 -7.04 -12.05 -25.74
N VAL A 66 -7.20 -11.00 -24.94
CA VAL A 66 -6.28 -9.85 -24.93
C VAL A 66 -4.88 -10.31 -24.56
N LEU A 67 -4.72 -11.02 -23.43
CA LEU A 67 -3.43 -11.54 -22.96
C LEU A 67 -2.67 -12.35 -24.02
N ASN A 68 -3.35 -13.24 -24.74
CA ASN A 68 -2.70 -14.09 -25.74
C ASN A 68 -2.17 -13.31 -26.96
N VAL A 69 -2.80 -12.18 -27.27
CA VAL A 69 -2.40 -11.32 -28.39
C VAL A 69 -1.40 -10.27 -27.92
N SER A 70 -1.67 -9.57 -26.83
CA SER A 70 -0.92 -8.39 -26.44
C SER A 70 0.35 -8.68 -25.67
N THR A 71 0.41 -9.78 -24.92
CA THR A 71 1.42 -9.88 -23.87
C THR A 71 2.64 -10.69 -24.32
N PRO A 72 3.85 -10.11 -24.27
CA PRO A 72 5.07 -10.85 -24.54
C PRO A 72 5.30 -11.94 -23.48
N ARG A 73 5.80 -13.09 -23.93
CA ARG A 73 6.26 -14.15 -23.03
C ARG A 73 7.69 -13.85 -22.61
N GLN A 74 7.98 -14.07 -21.34
CA GLN A 74 9.29 -13.77 -20.79
C GLN A 74 10.32 -14.74 -21.39
N ASN A 75 11.43 -14.19 -21.92
CA ASN A 75 12.47 -14.97 -22.62
C ASN A 75 13.07 -16.12 -21.78
N TYR A 76 12.96 -16.05 -20.45
CA TYR A 76 13.55 -17.00 -19.49
C TYR A 76 12.56 -18.06 -18.96
N SER A 77 11.26 -17.93 -19.24
CA SER A 77 10.25 -18.96 -18.90
C SER A 77 8.99 -18.74 -19.72
N SER A 78 8.68 -19.70 -20.59
CA SER A 78 7.44 -19.71 -21.40
C SER A 78 6.15 -19.63 -20.56
N ASP A 79 6.23 -19.96 -19.27
CA ASP A 79 5.08 -20.00 -18.36
C ASP A 79 4.86 -18.68 -17.59
N LYS A 80 5.86 -17.77 -17.59
CA LYS A 80 5.71 -16.44 -16.99
C LYS A 80 5.46 -15.39 -18.06
N ILE A 81 4.30 -14.75 -17.93
CA ILE A 81 3.87 -13.62 -18.75
C ILE A 81 4.68 -12.38 -18.34
N GLU A 82 5.16 -11.57 -19.29
CA GLU A 82 5.70 -10.26 -18.94
C GLU A 82 4.56 -9.31 -18.56
N GLU A 83 4.47 -8.95 -17.28
CA GLU A 83 3.30 -8.23 -16.75
C GLU A 83 3.33 -6.70 -17.00
N CYS A 84 4.50 -6.17 -17.39
CA CYS A 84 4.75 -4.72 -17.47
C CYS A 84 4.88 -4.18 -18.91
N SER A 85 4.87 -5.07 -19.89
CA SER A 85 5.08 -4.77 -21.30
C SER A 85 3.97 -5.39 -22.15
N TYR A 86 3.67 -4.76 -23.27
CA TYR A 86 2.76 -5.30 -24.27
C TYR A 86 3.32 -5.02 -25.68
N TYR A 87 2.92 -5.83 -26.66
CA TYR A 87 3.34 -5.65 -28.04
C TYR A 87 2.73 -4.38 -28.64
N ASP A 88 3.55 -3.56 -29.29
CA ASP A 88 3.09 -2.37 -30.00
C ASP A 88 2.49 -2.77 -31.36
N ARG A 89 1.18 -3.03 -31.38
CA ARG A 89 0.46 -3.42 -32.60
C ARG A 89 -0.73 -2.49 -32.86
N ASN A 90 -1.21 -2.49 -34.09
CA ASN A 90 -2.42 -1.75 -34.46
C ASN A 90 -3.69 -2.45 -33.96
N TYR A 91 -3.96 -2.32 -32.66
CA TYR A 91 -5.13 -2.89 -31.96
C TYR A 91 -6.48 -2.53 -32.59
N SER A 92 -6.57 -1.42 -33.32
CA SER A 92 -7.76 -1.03 -34.08
C SER A 92 -8.09 -1.99 -35.24
N ILE A 93 -7.10 -2.62 -35.86
CA ILE A 93 -7.30 -3.60 -36.94
C ILE A 93 -7.76 -4.93 -36.33
N PHE A 94 -7.10 -5.34 -35.25
CA PHE A 94 -7.47 -6.55 -34.50
C PHE A 94 -8.91 -6.46 -33.98
N ALA A 95 -9.32 -5.32 -33.42
CA ALA A 95 -10.69 -5.07 -32.99
C ALA A 95 -11.74 -5.23 -34.10
N LYS A 96 -11.43 -4.85 -35.34
CA LYS A 96 -12.34 -4.97 -36.50
C LYS A 96 -12.44 -6.40 -37.04
N ASN A 97 -11.31 -7.10 -37.12
CA ASN A 97 -11.23 -8.41 -37.77
C ASN A 97 -11.52 -9.57 -36.80
N GLY A 98 -11.52 -9.31 -35.49
CA GLY A 98 -11.85 -10.30 -34.46
C GLY A 98 -10.68 -11.21 -34.06
N TYR A 99 -10.90 -12.00 -33.02
CA TYR A 99 -9.83 -12.75 -32.34
C TYR A 99 -9.14 -13.80 -33.23
N ASN A 100 -9.89 -14.60 -33.98
CA ASN A 100 -9.32 -15.69 -34.80
C ASN A 100 -8.36 -15.16 -35.87
N TRP A 101 -8.72 -14.07 -36.54
CA TRP A 101 -7.85 -13.40 -37.52
C TRP A 101 -6.62 -12.79 -36.86
N SER A 102 -6.78 -12.29 -35.63
CA SER A 102 -5.70 -11.66 -34.88
C SER A 102 -4.61 -12.65 -34.47
N MET A 103 -5.01 -13.86 -34.11
CA MET A 103 -4.08 -14.95 -33.81
C MET A 103 -3.28 -15.40 -35.03
N SER A 104 -3.89 -15.46 -36.22
CA SER A 104 -3.17 -15.85 -37.44
C SER A 104 -2.24 -14.74 -37.96
N ASN A 105 -2.47 -13.49 -37.59
CA ASN A 105 -1.74 -12.31 -38.07
C ASN A 105 -0.96 -11.64 -36.93
N LEU A 106 -0.22 -12.44 -36.16
CA LEU A 106 0.69 -11.93 -35.14
C LEU A 106 1.95 -11.37 -35.82
N GLU A 107 1.98 -10.06 -36.04
CA GLU A 107 3.19 -9.39 -36.50
C GLU A 107 4.24 -9.35 -35.38
N THR A 108 5.52 -9.47 -35.78
CA THR A 108 6.66 -9.22 -34.90
C THR A 108 6.68 -7.74 -34.57
N ALA A 109 6.34 -7.42 -33.32
CA ALA A 109 6.26 -6.05 -32.83
C ALA A 109 7.26 -5.83 -31.70
N THR A 110 7.67 -4.57 -31.53
CA THR A 110 8.47 -4.15 -30.37
C THR A 110 7.58 -4.13 -29.12
N SER A 111 8.17 -4.39 -27.96
CA SER A 111 7.49 -4.24 -26.68
C SER A 111 7.46 -2.77 -26.24
N LYS A 112 6.32 -2.31 -25.73
CA LYS A 112 6.14 -1.00 -25.07
C LYS A 112 5.70 -1.19 -23.62
N SER A 113 6.02 -0.20 -22.78
CA SER A 113 5.52 -0.14 -21.39
C SER A 113 4.01 0.12 -21.39
N CYS A 114 3.31 -0.53 -20.47
CA CYS A 114 1.86 -0.44 -20.34
C CYS A 114 1.43 0.88 -19.71
N GLN A 115 0.38 1.48 -20.27
CA GLN A 115 -0.19 2.74 -19.74
C GLN A 115 -1.32 2.49 -18.76
N TYR A 116 -2.07 1.40 -18.95
CA TYR A 116 -3.22 1.03 -18.12
C TYR A 116 -3.07 -0.42 -17.68
N TYR A 117 -3.55 -0.72 -16.48
CA TYR A 117 -3.45 -2.04 -15.88
C TYR A 117 -4.83 -2.58 -15.51
N ARG A 118 -4.96 -3.89 -15.60
CA ARG A 118 -6.12 -4.66 -15.16
C ARG A 118 -5.63 -5.67 -14.13
N TYR A 119 -6.43 -5.85 -13.08
CA TYR A 119 -6.06 -6.70 -11.94
C TYR A 119 -7.08 -7.82 -11.78
N SER A 120 -6.60 -9.01 -11.42
CA SER A 120 -7.46 -10.16 -11.10
C SER A 120 -8.29 -9.90 -9.83
N ASN A 121 -7.67 -9.28 -8.83
CA ASN A 121 -8.33 -8.84 -7.61
C ASN A 121 -8.22 -7.31 -7.48
N THR A 122 -9.37 -6.65 -7.30
CA THR A 122 -9.47 -5.19 -7.18
C THR A 122 -9.59 -4.73 -5.72
N GLU A 123 -9.74 -5.63 -4.76
CA GLU A 123 -9.95 -5.32 -3.34
C GLU A 123 -8.65 -4.99 -2.57
N SER A 124 -7.58 -4.65 -3.28
CA SER A 124 -6.28 -4.35 -2.66
C SER A 124 -5.83 -2.91 -2.92
N VAL A 125 -4.86 -2.42 -2.13
CA VAL A 125 -4.33 -1.06 -2.26
C VAL A 125 -3.52 -0.87 -3.56
N ILE A 126 -2.97 -1.96 -4.10
CA ILE A 126 -2.16 -1.96 -5.33
C ILE A 126 -2.95 -1.51 -6.57
N PRO A 127 -4.13 -2.07 -6.89
CA PRO A 127 -4.96 -1.64 -8.03
C PRO A 127 -5.56 -0.25 -7.86
N GLU A 128 -5.73 0.25 -6.63
CA GLU A 128 -6.28 1.59 -6.41
C GLU A 128 -5.29 2.70 -6.82
N TRP A 129 -3.99 2.46 -6.65
CA TRP A 129 -2.94 3.45 -6.90
C TRP A 129 -1.96 3.05 -8.02
N ASP A 130 -2.29 2.00 -8.78
CA ASP A 130 -1.46 1.41 -9.85
C ASP A 130 0.01 1.24 -9.43
N LEU A 131 0.25 0.65 -8.25
CA LEU A 131 1.59 0.51 -7.64
C LEU A 131 2.41 -0.64 -8.25
N VAL A 132 2.43 -0.75 -9.58
CA VAL A 132 3.08 -1.81 -10.34
C VAL A 132 4.13 -1.25 -11.31
N CYS A 133 5.05 -2.11 -11.78
CA CYS A 133 6.08 -1.77 -12.77
C CYS A 133 6.86 -0.50 -12.38
N ASP A 134 6.75 0.58 -13.14
CA ASP A 134 7.46 1.85 -12.89
C ASP A 134 7.07 2.50 -11.55
N ASN A 135 5.85 2.24 -11.07
CA ASN A 135 5.34 2.80 -9.82
C ASN A 135 5.75 2.00 -8.58
N VAL A 136 6.48 0.89 -8.70
CA VAL A 136 6.98 0.13 -7.53
C VAL A 136 7.89 1.00 -6.65
N ALA A 137 8.64 1.93 -7.25
CA ALA A 137 9.48 2.88 -6.53
C ALA A 137 8.67 3.78 -5.57
N LYS A 138 7.39 4.06 -5.87
CA LYS A 138 6.53 4.86 -4.99
C LYS A 138 6.33 4.19 -3.62
N LYS A 139 6.26 2.86 -3.58
CA LYS A 139 6.18 2.10 -2.31
C LYS A 139 7.43 2.35 -1.45
N SER A 140 8.61 2.23 -2.06
CA SER A 140 9.89 2.46 -1.38
C SER A 140 10.06 3.92 -0.94
N ASN A 141 9.59 4.88 -1.74
CA ASN A 141 9.66 6.30 -1.40
C ASN A 141 8.81 6.65 -0.18
N ILE A 142 7.61 6.08 -0.06
CA ILE A 142 6.75 6.28 1.12
C ILE A 142 7.44 5.73 2.37
N GLN A 143 8.01 4.52 2.28
CA GLN A 143 8.73 3.92 3.41
C GLN A 143 9.98 4.73 3.79
N ALA A 144 10.73 5.22 2.80
CA ALA A 144 11.90 6.07 3.02
C ALA A 144 11.52 7.40 3.69
N ALA A 145 10.45 8.06 3.23
CA ALA A 145 9.94 9.29 3.83
C ALA A 145 9.49 9.07 5.28
N MET A 146 8.81 7.95 5.58
CA MET A 146 8.44 7.58 6.94
C MET A 146 9.66 7.33 7.84
N ALA A 147 10.65 6.59 7.34
CA ALA A 147 11.89 6.32 8.07
C ALA A 147 12.66 7.62 8.37
N PHE A 148 12.72 8.52 7.38
CA PHE A 148 13.32 9.84 7.53
C PHE A 148 12.58 10.69 8.57
N GLY A 149 11.25 10.67 8.56
CA GLY A 149 10.44 11.32 9.60
C GLY A 149 10.74 10.78 11.00
N LYS A 150 10.84 9.45 11.16
CA LYS A 150 11.23 8.81 12.44
C LYS A 150 12.64 9.23 12.88
N PHE A 151 13.57 9.34 11.95
CA PHE A 151 14.93 9.79 12.23
C PHE A 151 14.96 11.23 12.76
N ILE A 152 14.31 12.17 12.07
CA ILE A 152 14.24 13.57 12.51
C ILE A 152 13.51 13.70 13.84
N GLY A 153 12.37 13.01 13.99
CA GLY A 153 11.63 12.99 15.24
C GLY A 153 12.48 12.50 16.41
N GLY A 154 13.23 11.41 16.21
CA GLY A 154 14.15 10.89 17.21
C GLY A 154 15.24 11.89 17.63
N LEU A 155 15.83 12.61 16.67
CA LEU A 155 16.85 13.63 16.97
C LEU A 155 16.28 14.81 17.77
N LEU A 156 15.11 15.32 17.37
CA LEU A 156 14.47 16.46 18.03
C LEU A 156 13.99 16.10 19.43
N PHE A 157 13.18 15.04 19.56
CA PHE A 157 12.65 14.61 20.86
C PHE A 157 13.73 14.03 21.78
N GLY A 158 14.78 13.42 21.22
CA GLY A 158 15.96 13.01 21.98
C GLY A 158 16.66 14.21 22.61
N SER A 159 16.90 15.26 21.83
CA SER A 159 17.54 16.48 22.31
C SER A 159 16.68 17.21 23.36
N ILE A 160 15.35 17.28 23.15
CA ILE A 160 14.40 17.86 24.12
C ILE A 160 14.37 17.04 25.42
N SER A 161 14.43 15.71 25.32
CA SER A 161 14.45 14.80 26.47
C SER A 161 15.68 15.01 27.35
N ASP A 162 16.83 15.27 26.75
CA ASP A 162 18.08 15.46 27.48
C ASP A 162 18.16 16.83 28.18
N ILE A 163 17.51 17.87 27.62
CA ILE A 163 17.50 19.23 28.19
C ILE A 163 16.39 19.42 29.24
N TYR A 164 15.15 19.04 28.91
CA TYR A 164 13.96 19.32 29.73
C TYR A 164 13.53 18.11 30.58
N GLY A 165 14.19 16.97 30.42
CA GLY A 165 13.89 15.73 31.10
C GLY A 165 12.86 14.87 30.37
N ARG A 166 12.99 13.55 30.57
CA ARG A 166 12.21 12.50 29.88
C ARG A 166 10.70 12.61 30.08
N LYS A 167 10.25 13.04 31.27
CA LYS A 167 8.81 13.17 31.58
C LYS A 167 8.16 14.29 30.75
N PHE A 168 8.84 15.41 30.57
CA PHE A 168 8.33 16.52 29.75
C PHE A 168 8.29 16.13 28.28
N ALA A 169 9.37 15.56 27.75
CA ALA A 169 9.45 15.11 26.36
C ALA A 169 8.38 14.05 26.02
N PHE A 170 8.13 13.10 26.92
CA PHE A 170 7.10 12.08 26.73
C PHE A 170 5.69 12.67 26.66
N ASN A 171 5.33 13.58 27.58
CA ASN A 171 4.01 14.22 27.57
C ASN A 171 3.82 15.10 26.32
N LEU A 172 4.87 15.81 25.90
CA LEU A 172 4.84 16.62 24.67
C LEU A 172 4.64 15.74 23.43
N ALA A 173 5.37 14.63 23.34
CA ALA A 173 5.23 13.68 22.24
C ALA A 173 3.82 13.06 22.23
N ALA A 174 3.31 12.63 23.38
CA ALA A 174 1.96 12.07 23.50
C ALA A 174 0.86 13.07 23.11
N LEU A 175 1.04 14.36 23.43
CA LEU A 175 0.14 15.44 22.99
C LEU A 175 0.19 15.69 21.48
N ILE A 176 1.37 15.61 20.87
CA ILE A 176 1.54 15.81 19.42
C ILE A 176 1.00 14.61 18.61
N TYR A 177 1.01 13.42 19.22
CA TYR A 177 0.60 12.18 18.57
C TYR A 177 -0.91 11.90 18.67
N MET A 178 -1.64 12.56 19.57
CA MET A 178 -3.11 12.60 19.60
C MET A 178 -3.64 13.63 18.62
#